data_AF-A0A5C8JEE4-F1
#
_entry.id   AF-A0A5C8JEE4-F1
#
_cell.length_a   1.000
_cell.length_b   1.000
_cell.length_c   1.000
_cell.angle_alpha   90.00
_cell.angle_beta   90.00
_cell.angle_gamma   90.00
#
_symmetry.space_group_name_H-M   'P 1'
#
loop_
_entity.id
_entity.type
_entity.pdbx_description
1 polymer ?
#
loop_
_entity_poly.entity_id
_entity_poly.type
_entity_poly.pdbx_seq_one_letter_code
_entity_poly.pdbx_strand_id
1 'polypeptide(L)'
;MMKYKATLGGKWWTYTDNESIDLRQDHLGVLPATVKLIDSDTVEFETELDYQIGQKVSIGGYPTGKRNFKIMEVSITNHPVYENAKIIEKEQIDGN
;
A
#
# COMPACT_ATOMS: atom_id res chain seq x y z
N MET A 1 9.32 -9.55 12.33
CA MET A 1 8.36 -9.11 11.30
C MET A 1 8.68 -7.67 10.94
N MET A 2 8.36 -7.18 9.75
CA MET A 2 8.61 -5.78 9.38
C MET A 2 7.28 -5.04 9.25
N LYS A 3 7.24 -3.79 9.72
CA LYS A 3 6.16 -2.85 9.48
C LYS A 3 6.64 -1.77 8.51
N TYR A 4 5.79 -1.46 7.56
CA TYR A 4 6.03 -0.43 6.56
C TYR A 4 4.90 0.57 6.54
N LYS A 5 5.25 1.80 6.17
CA LYS A 5 4.29 2.84 5.83
C LYS A 5 4.58 3.33 4.42
N ALA A 6 3.54 3.45 3.61
CA ALA A 6 3.67 3.93 2.24
C ALA A 6 2.60 4.98 1.92
N THR A 7 2.99 5.97 1.13
CA THR A 7 2.09 6.97 0.56
C THR A 7 1.59 6.49 -0.82
N LEU A 8 0.34 6.82 -1.18
CA LEU A 8 -0.34 6.34 -2.40
C LEU A 8 -0.25 7.35 -3.56
N GLY A 9 0.38 8.51 -3.33
CA GLY A 9 0.72 9.49 -4.36
C GLY A 9 -0.23 10.68 -4.48
N GLY A 10 -1.24 10.78 -3.61
CA GLY A 10 -2.08 11.96 -3.40
C GLY A 10 -3.08 12.28 -4.52
N LYS A 11 -3.21 11.42 -5.54
CA LYS A 11 -4.13 11.65 -6.66
C LYS A 11 -5.60 11.48 -6.26
N TRP A 12 -5.88 10.48 -5.43
CA TRP A 12 -7.22 10.07 -5.07
C TRP A 12 -7.46 10.25 -3.58
N TRP A 13 -8.71 10.48 -3.20
CA TRP A 13 -9.17 10.20 -1.84
C TRP A 13 -9.48 8.70 -1.77
N THR A 14 -8.54 7.91 -1.22
CA THR A 14 -8.75 6.48 -1.08
C THR A 14 -9.57 6.14 0.15
N TYR A 15 -10.42 5.12 0.03
CA TYR A 15 -11.14 4.54 1.17
C TYR A 15 -11.35 3.04 0.96
N THR A 16 -11.65 2.32 2.02
CA THR A 16 -12.04 0.90 2.01
C THR A 16 -13.28 0.70 2.88
N ASP A 17 -14.11 -0.29 2.57
CA ASP A 17 -15.32 -0.63 3.33
C ASP A 17 -15.03 -1.62 4.48
N ASN A 18 -13.78 -1.66 4.96
CA ASN A 18 -13.21 -2.68 5.87
C ASN A 18 -13.06 -4.08 5.24
N GLU A 19 -13.04 -4.18 3.91
CA GLU A 19 -12.59 -5.38 3.21
C GLU A 19 -11.05 -5.48 3.29
N SER A 20 -10.51 -6.70 3.28
CA SER A 20 -9.06 -6.92 3.29
C SER A 20 -8.42 -6.23 2.10
N ILE A 21 -7.38 -5.41 2.36
CA ILE A 21 -6.53 -4.86 1.31
C ILE A 21 -5.40 -5.86 1.07
N ASP A 22 -5.27 -6.36 -0.15
CA ASP A 22 -4.20 -7.29 -0.48
C ASP A 22 -2.87 -6.54 -0.65
N LEU A 23 -1.77 -7.14 -0.21
CA LEU A 23 -0.44 -6.77 -0.70
C LEU A 23 -0.10 -7.64 -1.91
N ARG A 24 0.38 -7.04 -3.00
CA ARG A 24 0.74 -7.76 -4.24
C ARG A 24 2.09 -7.33 -4.80
N GLN A 25 2.69 -8.18 -5.62
CA GLN A 25 3.81 -7.79 -6.48
C GLN A 25 3.32 -7.53 -7.90
N ASP A 26 3.55 -6.33 -8.42
CA ASP A 26 3.16 -5.91 -9.78
C ASP A 26 1.69 -6.19 -10.15
N HIS A 27 0.75 -6.03 -9.21
CA HIS A 27 -0.68 -6.36 -9.33
C HIS A 27 -0.99 -7.85 -9.61
N LEU A 28 0.01 -8.73 -9.43
CA LEU A 28 -0.10 -10.16 -9.60
C LEU A 28 -0.41 -10.85 -8.26
N GLY A 29 0.27 -11.95 -7.95
CA GLY A 29 -0.02 -12.79 -6.79
C GLY A 29 -0.11 -12.03 -5.46
N VAL A 30 -1.03 -12.47 -4.61
CA VAL A 30 -1.20 -11.98 -3.24
C VAL A 30 -0.01 -12.44 -2.39
N LEU A 31 0.59 -11.49 -1.67
CA LEU A 31 1.71 -11.70 -0.78
C LEU A 31 1.21 -11.82 0.67
N PRO A 32 1.94 -12.55 1.53
CA PRO A 32 1.59 -12.68 2.94
C PRO A 32 1.83 -11.35 3.66
N ALA A 33 0.77 -10.58 3.87
CA ALA A 33 0.80 -9.34 4.62
C ALA A 33 -0.56 -8.98 5.21
N THR A 34 -0.53 -8.18 6.28
CA THR A 34 -1.70 -7.45 6.77
C THR A 34 -1.59 -6.01 6.31
N VAL A 35 -2.53 -5.51 5.52
CA VAL A 35 -2.53 -4.12 5.03
C VAL A 35 -3.70 -3.37 5.63
N LYS A 36 -3.43 -2.14 6.08
CA LYS A 36 -4.43 -1.23 6.63
C LYS A 36 -4.30 0.15 6.00
N LEU A 37 -5.43 0.71 5.59
CA LEU A 37 -5.52 2.11 5.22
C LEU A 37 -5.60 2.97 6.50
N ILE A 38 -4.67 3.90 6.67
CA ILE A 38 -4.60 4.78 7.85
C ILE A 38 -5.29 6.12 7.58
N ASP A 39 -5.14 6.65 6.36
CA ASP A 39 -5.84 7.85 5.88
C ASP A 39 -6.05 7.75 4.36
N SER A 40 -6.51 8.83 3.73
CA SER A 40 -6.86 8.82 2.31
C SER A 40 -5.67 8.72 1.34
N ASP A 41 -4.44 8.73 1.82
CA ASP A 41 -3.22 8.59 1.00
C ASP A 41 -2.13 7.72 1.66
N THR A 42 -2.40 7.12 2.82
CA THR A 42 -1.39 6.39 3.59
C THR A 42 -1.87 5.00 3.97
N VAL A 43 -1.03 4.01 3.71
CA VAL A 43 -1.22 2.63 4.16
C VAL A 43 -0.09 2.22 5.11
N GLU A 44 -0.43 1.37 6.05
CA GLU A 44 0.52 0.56 6.81
C GLU A 44 0.37 -0.90 6.39
N PHE A 45 1.49 -1.60 6.31
CA PHE A 45 1.45 -3.05 6.11
C PHE A 45 2.55 -3.78 6.87
N GLU A 46 2.20 -4.96 7.35
CA GLU A 46 3.08 -5.86 8.09
C GLU A 46 3.33 -7.12 7.27
N THR A 47 4.59 -7.50 7.11
CA THR A 47 4.99 -8.68 6.33
C THR A 47 6.37 -9.18 6.77
N GLU A 48 6.67 -10.45 6.47
CA GLU A 48 8.01 -11.01 6.62
C GLU A 48 8.95 -10.64 5.45
N LEU A 49 8.39 -10.13 4.35
CA LEU A 49 9.16 -9.72 3.19
C LEU A 49 9.94 -8.43 3.46
N ASP A 50 11.17 -8.37 2.91
CA ASP A 50 12.05 -7.22 3.08
C ASP A 50 11.93 -6.24 1.91
N TYR A 51 11.52 -5.00 2.21
CA TYR A 51 11.43 -3.91 1.25
C TYR A 51 12.28 -2.71 1.67
N GLN A 52 12.54 -1.81 0.73
CA GLN A 52 13.37 -0.63 0.94
C GLN A 52 12.54 0.66 1.02
N ILE A 53 12.98 1.61 1.84
CA ILE A 53 12.46 2.98 1.79
C ILE A 53 12.70 3.54 0.39
N GLY A 54 11.69 4.20 -0.16
CA GLY A 54 11.69 4.74 -1.52
C GLY A 54 11.23 3.75 -2.59
N GLN A 55 11.02 2.48 -2.24
CA GLN A 55 10.45 1.51 -3.17
C GLN A 55 9.02 1.90 -3.53
N LYS A 56 8.72 1.85 -4.83
CA LYS A 56 7.48 2.35 -5.41
C LYS A 56 6.30 1.45 -5.06
N VAL A 57 5.16 2.08 -4.85
CA VAL A 57 3.89 1.39 -4.65
C VAL A 57 2.84 1.90 -5.63
N SER A 58 1.91 1.03 -6.01
CA SER A 58 0.71 1.37 -6.76
C SER A 58 -0.52 0.84 -6.04
N ILE A 59 -1.71 1.29 -6.47
CA ILE A 59 -2.99 0.87 -5.90
C ILE A 59 -3.85 0.22 -6.98
N GLY A 60 -4.57 -0.82 -6.59
CA GLY A 60 -5.63 -1.44 -7.39
C GLY A 60 -6.99 -1.32 -6.70
N GLY A 61 -8.05 -1.32 -7.49
CA GLY A 61 -9.42 -1.04 -7.03
C GLY A 61 -10.22 -0.31 -8.12
N TYR A 62 -11.18 0.51 -7.72
CA TYR A 62 -12.05 1.21 -8.66
C TYR A 62 -12.46 2.61 -8.19
N PRO A 63 -12.62 3.57 -9.13
CA PRO A 63 -13.15 4.89 -8.81
C PRO A 63 -14.65 4.81 -8.47
N THR A 64 -15.08 5.57 -7.47
CA THR A 64 -16.50 5.65 -7.06
C THR A 64 -17.06 7.07 -7.14
N GLY A 65 -16.25 8.02 -7.58
CA GLY A 65 -16.64 9.41 -7.82
C GLY A 65 -15.53 10.19 -8.51
N LYS A 66 -15.67 11.51 -8.60
CA LYS A 66 -14.68 12.38 -9.29
C LYS A 66 -13.27 12.27 -8.72
N ARG A 67 -13.14 12.08 -7.40
CA ARG A 67 -11.85 11.93 -6.70
C ARG A 67 -11.82 10.79 -5.69
N ASN A 68 -12.90 10.02 -5.56
CA ASN A 68 -12.97 8.91 -4.62
C ASN A 68 -12.54 7.61 -5.30
N PHE A 69 -11.72 6.82 -4.62
CA PHE A 69 -11.23 5.54 -5.10
C PHE A 69 -11.35 4.50 -4.00
N LYS A 70 -12.10 3.42 -4.27
CA LYS A 70 -12.16 2.28 -3.36
C LYS A 70 -10.94 1.41 -3.60
N ILE A 71 -10.05 1.34 -2.62
CA ILE A 71 -8.84 0.53 -2.67
C ILE A 71 -9.16 -0.92 -2.31
N MET A 72 -8.58 -1.85 -3.06
CA MET A 72 -8.66 -3.29 -2.79
C MET A 72 -7.28 -3.92 -2.62
N GLU A 73 -6.24 -3.27 -3.14
CA GLU A 73 -4.87 -3.76 -3.06
C GLU A 73 -3.85 -2.62 -3.08
N VAL A 74 -2.71 -2.88 -2.45
CA VAL A 74 -1.47 -2.13 -2.59
C VAL A 74 -0.47 -3.05 -3.27
N SER A 75 0.23 -2.56 -4.29
CA SER A 75 1.22 -3.35 -4.99
C SER A 75 2.61 -2.73 -4.93
N ILE A 76 3.60 -3.54 -4.58
CA ILE A 76 5.00 -3.21 -4.73
C ILE A 76 5.38 -3.40 -6.20
N THR A 77 5.97 -2.38 -6.82
CA THR A 77 6.22 -2.41 -8.27
C THR A 77 7.46 -1.63 -8.71
N ASN A 78 8.01 -1.99 -9.86
CA ASN A 78 9.03 -1.21 -10.56
C ASN A 78 8.47 -0.33 -11.69
N HIS A 79 7.16 -0.42 -11.97
CA HIS A 79 6.50 0.37 -13.00
C HIS A 79 6.46 1.86 -12.65
N PRO A 80 6.22 2.76 -13.63
CA PRO A 80 5.97 4.17 -13.35
C PRO A 80 4.76 4.35 -12.44
N VAL A 81 4.93 5.13 -11.37
CA VAL A 81 3.89 5.51 -10.40
C VAL A 81 3.99 7.01 -10.14
N TYR A 82 3.05 7.57 -9.37
CA TYR A 82 3.18 8.97 -8.91
C TYR A 82 4.46 9.14 -8.09
N GLU A 83 5.10 10.30 -8.20
CA GLU A 83 6.41 10.57 -7.57
C GLU A 83 6.44 10.30 -6.06
N ASN A 84 5.31 10.51 -5.39
CA ASN A 84 5.13 10.29 -3.95
C ASN A 84 4.52 8.93 -3.62
N ALA A 85 4.26 8.05 -4.58
CA ALA A 85 3.71 6.73 -4.31
C ALA A 85 4.84 5.73 -3.97
N LYS A 86 5.23 5.67 -2.69
CA LYS A 86 6.40 4.90 -2.23
C LYS A 86 6.36 4.57 -0.74
N ILE A 87 7.17 3.61 -0.34
CA ILE A 87 7.47 3.33 1.07
C ILE A 87 8.26 4.49 1.66
N ILE A 88 7.80 5.03 2.79
CA ILE A 88 8.39 6.19 3.47
C ILE A 88 8.97 5.86 4.85
N GLU A 89 8.48 4.81 5.51
CA GLU A 89 8.97 4.36 6.81
C GLU A 89 9.08 2.84 6.81
N LYS A 90 10.07 2.32 7.55
CA LYS A 90 10.34 0.90 7.77
C LYS A 90 10.75 0.72 9.23
N GLU A 91 10.11 -0.23 9.90
CA GLU A 91 10.35 -0.56 11.30
C GLU A 91 10.43 -2.07 11.47
N GLN A 92 11.43 -2.54 12.20
CA GLN A 92 11.52 -3.92 12.62
C GLN A 92 10.63 -4.12 13.85
N ILE A 93 9.64 -5.01 13.75
CA ILE A 93 8.85 -5.47 14.88
C ILE A 93 9.58 -6.68 15.46
N ASP A 94 10.24 -6.46 16.60
CA ASP A 94 10.77 -7.52 17.44
C ASP A 94 9.62 -8.15 18.23
N GLY A 95 9.51 -9.48 18.17
CA GLY A 95 8.57 -10.22 19.00
C GLY A 95 9.01 -10.10 20.46
N ASN A 96 8.13 -9.57 21.31
CA ASN A 96 8.27 -9.68 22.76
C ASN A 96 8.20 -11.14 23.21
#